data_AF-A0A2G2K087-F1
#
_entry.id   AF-A0A2G2K087-F1
#
_cell.length_a   1.000
_cell.length_b   1.000
_cell.length_c   1.000
_cell.angle_alpha   90.00
_cell.angle_beta   90.00
_cell.angle_gamma   90.00
#
_symmetry.space_group_name_H-M   'P 1'
#
loop_
_entity.id
_entity.type
_entity.pdbx_description
1 polymer ?
#
loop_
_entity_poly.entity_id
_entity_poly.type
_entity_poly.pdbx_seq_one_letter_code
_entity_poly.pdbx_strand_id
1 'polypeptide(L)'
;MNKILTLLTFVLFFTSCQVQKPNSHIITSDITNFWEAYDKITSTQDSTLQNKYLDSLYLQKGTVGLKAIREARNYTTQEYINAINNYPKFWASVRKNTLKADLFSSELEVGIENLGELYPDIKPAKIYFTIGALRTNGTTLDSLVLIGSELALADNESPTNEFPENLSHLRSYFDSEPSKNIVFLNIHEYIHTQQKTTIGYNLLAQTVLEGVAEFVAEKTLNTNSPNPQIEFGRNNNAKIKAKFELEMFSPNIYNWIWNSSDNEFGMRDLAYYVGYKICEDYYNISTDKEQAIKEMIELDYNNENELIEFVEQSRYFNNPLNTYKEIFEKSRPKVESVDTIKNKSTNVQTNINVLTINFSQKMDMRFRNFQLGPLGEESLIRIKDFKGFSKDGKSVSFGIEDLELSKKYQIVVGSGFRNIDGIPLIPYLIEFETIEK
;
A
#
# COMPACT_ATOMS: atom_id res chain seq x y z
N MET A 1 -16.39 32.60 82.68
CA MET A 1 -15.90 31.43 81.92
C MET A 1 -16.72 31.32 80.66
N ASN A 2 -16.10 31.41 79.49
CA ASN A 2 -16.39 30.59 78.29
C ASN A 2 -15.44 31.06 77.18
N LYS A 3 -14.41 30.23 76.92
CA LYS A 3 -13.42 30.43 75.86
C LYS A 3 -14.03 29.96 74.54
N ILE A 4 -14.01 30.82 73.53
CA ILE A 4 -14.36 30.49 72.15
C ILE A 4 -13.14 29.82 71.52
N LEU A 5 -13.28 28.54 71.16
CA LEU A 5 -12.28 27.76 70.44
C LEU A 5 -12.46 28.00 68.95
N THR A 6 -11.47 28.62 68.30
CA THR A 6 -11.47 28.85 66.84
C THR A 6 -10.73 27.68 66.20
N LEU A 7 -11.44 26.85 65.42
CA LEU A 7 -10.88 25.70 64.71
C LEU A 7 -10.34 26.18 63.35
N LEU A 8 -9.02 26.10 63.15
CA LEU A 8 -8.35 26.43 61.90
C LEU A 8 -8.34 25.19 60.99
N THR A 9 -9.06 25.21 59.88
CA THR A 9 -9.07 24.13 58.89
C THR A 9 -7.94 24.35 57.89
N PHE A 10 -6.95 23.45 57.90
CA PHE A 10 -5.81 23.48 56.98
C PHE A 10 -6.18 22.71 55.70
N VAL A 11 -6.36 23.42 54.58
CA VAL A 11 -6.62 22.81 53.26
C VAL A 11 -5.28 22.48 52.61
N LEU A 12 -4.94 21.19 52.55
CA LEU A 12 -3.80 20.65 51.81
C LEU A 12 -4.14 20.62 50.31
N PHE A 13 -3.53 21.51 49.54
CA PHE A 13 -3.50 21.40 48.08
C PHE A 13 -2.54 20.27 47.69
N PHE A 14 -3.09 19.12 47.29
CA PHE A 14 -2.32 18.10 46.57
C PHE A 14 -2.09 18.59 45.14
N THR A 15 -0.90 19.12 44.86
CA THR A 15 -0.43 19.27 43.49
C THR A 15 -0.13 17.89 42.94
N SER A 16 -1.02 17.38 42.08
CA SER A 16 -0.79 16.15 41.34
C SER A 16 0.38 16.39 40.37
N CYS A 17 1.58 15.92 40.73
CA CYS A 17 2.64 15.74 39.75
C CYS A 17 2.20 14.61 38.82
N GLN A 18 1.69 14.94 37.64
CA GLN A 18 1.64 13.99 36.54
C GLN A 18 3.08 13.64 36.18
N VAL A 19 3.55 12.48 36.66
CA VAL A 19 4.75 11.86 36.14
C VAL A 19 4.43 11.52 34.69
N GLN A 20 5.03 12.26 33.76
CA GLN A 20 4.95 11.99 32.34
C GLN A 20 5.47 10.56 32.13
N LYS A 21 4.57 9.61 31.81
CA LYS A 21 5.00 8.26 31.45
C LYS A 21 5.98 8.40 30.28
N PRO A 22 7.13 7.72 30.29
CA PRO A 22 8.00 7.72 29.12
C PRO A 22 7.19 7.22 27.91
N ASN A 23 7.24 7.96 26.79
CA ASN A 23 6.60 7.57 25.53
C ASN A 23 7.24 6.27 25.04
N SER A 24 6.65 5.13 25.42
CA SER A 24 7.27 3.82 25.24
C SER A 24 7.04 3.26 23.84
N HIS A 25 6.04 3.77 23.11
CA HIS A 25 5.67 3.25 21.80
C HIS A 25 6.31 4.03 20.65
N ILE A 26 6.77 5.27 20.87
CA ILE A 26 7.29 6.14 19.81
C ILE A 26 8.83 6.24 19.90
N ILE A 27 9.50 5.95 18.78
CA ILE A 27 10.96 5.95 18.67
C ILE A 27 11.37 6.87 17.53
N THR A 28 12.18 7.90 17.84
CA THR A 28 12.59 8.94 16.88
C THR A 28 14.11 9.07 16.71
N SER A 29 14.89 8.24 17.40
CA SER A 29 16.36 8.34 17.44
C SER A 29 17.04 8.22 16.07
N ASP A 30 16.39 7.54 15.11
CA ASP A 30 16.91 7.40 13.74
C ASP A 30 16.95 8.74 12.99
N ILE A 31 16.08 9.70 13.30
CA ILE A 31 16.14 11.04 12.69
C ILE A 31 17.45 11.75 13.09
N THR A 32 17.81 11.70 14.37
CA THR A 32 19.06 12.29 14.86
C THR A 32 20.28 11.63 14.21
N ASN A 33 20.30 10.29 14.18
CA ASN A 33 21.38 9.52 13.55
C ASN A 33 21.52 9.87 12.05
N PHE A 34 20.41 10.03 11.34
CA PHE A 34 20.44 10.43 9.92
C PHE A 34 21.06 11.81 9.73
N TRP A 35 20.66 12.80 10.51
CA TRP A 35 21.19 14.17 10.35
C TRP A 35 22.68 14.27 10.72
N GLU A 36 23.16 13.48 11.70
CA GLU A 36 24.59 13.32 11.97
C GLU A 36 25.34 12.75 10.75
N ALA A 37 24.78 11.72 10.12
CA ALA A 37 25.35 11.13 8.92
C ALA A 37 25.33 12.11 7.73
N TYR A 38 24.20 12.78 7.49
CA TYR A 38 24.00 13.75 6.43
C TYR A 38 25.05 14.86 6.45
N ASP A 39 25.31 15.46 7.62
CA ASP A 39 26.30 16.54 7.76
C ASP A 39 27.72 16.05 7.43
N LYS A 40 28.06 14.79 7.76
CA LYS A 40 29.36 14.20 7.40
C LYS A 40 29.44 13.82 5.92
N ILE A 41 28.38 13.26 5.36
CA ILE A 41 28.30 12.88 3.94
C ILE A 41 28.48 14.11 3.05
N THR A 42 27.74 15.19 3.34
CA THR A 42 27.77 16.43 2.54
C THR A 42 29.06 17.25 2.71
N SER A 43 29.87 16.96 3.74
CA SER A 43 31.16 17.62 3.96
C SER A 43 32.30 17.12 3.05
N THR A 44 32.07 16.07 2.25
CA THR A 44 33.08 15.45 1.39
C THR A 44 32.50 15.01 0.06
N GLN A 45 33.35 14.91 -0.97
CA GLN A 45 33.02 14.34 -2.29
C GLN A 45 33.56 12.91 -2.46
N ASP A 46 34.30 12.39 -1.48
CA ASP A 46 34.83 11.03 -1.50
C ASP A 46 33.70 10.01 -1.24
N SER A 47 33.32 9.27 -2.29
CA SER A 47 32.25 8.28 -2.24
C SER A 47 32.50 7.16 -1.24
N THR A 48 33.76 6.79 -0.97
CA THR A 48 34.11 5.78 0.03
C THR A 48 33.84 6.31 1.44
N LEU A 49 34.22 7.56 1.71
CA LEU A 49 33.92 8.22 2.98
C LEU A 49 32.42 8.43 3.18
N GLN A 50 31.69 8.85 2.14
CA GLN A 50 30.24 9.02 2.23
C GLN A 50 29.53 7.71 2.59
N ASN A 51 29.86 6.60 1.92
CA ASN A 51 29.31 5.28 2.26
C ASN A 51 29.67 4.85 3.68
N LYS A 52 30.92 5.10 4.12
CA LYS A 52 31.35 4.82 5.50
C LYS A 52 30.56 5.63 6.54
N TYR A 53 30.29 6.90 6.28
CA TYR A 53 29.50 7.74 7.19
C TYR A 53 28.04 7.29 7.24
N LEU A 54 27.42 7.00 6.09
CA LEU A 54 26.07 6.46 6.06
C LEU A 54 25.96 5.15 6.85
N ASP A 55 26.88 4.20 6.63
CA ASP A 55 26.85 2.93 7.34
C ASP A 55 27.09 3.10 8.85
N SER A 56 28.20 3.72 9.25
CA SER A 56 28.62 3.78 10.67
C SER A 56 27.80 4.75 11.54
N LEU A 57 27.25 5.82 10.96
CA LEU A 57 26.49 6.83 11.72
C LEU A 57 24.99 6.61 11.65
N TYR A 58 24.49 5.94 10.60
CA TYR A 58 23.06 5.73 10.42
C TYR A 58 22.64 4.26 10.37
N LEU A 59 23.12 3.48 9.41
CA LEU A 59 22.60 2.12 9.19
C LEU A 59 22.95 1.14 10.31
N GLN A 60 24.18 1.16 10.83
CA GLN A 60 24.62 0.30 11.94
C GLN A 60 24.03 0.73 13.28
N LYS A 61 23.84 2.04 13.49
CA LYS A 61 23.17 2.60 14.68
C LYS A 61 21.64 2.49 14.60
N GLY A 62 21.11 2.10 13.45
CA GLY A 62 19.69 2.06 13.15
C GLY A 62 18.88 1.23 14.15
N THR A 63 17.71 1.75 14.50
CA THR A 63 16.76 1.00 15.32
C THR A 63 16.20 -0.22 14.56
N VAL A 64 15.40 -1.04 15.26
CA VAL A 64 14.62 -2.10 14.62
C VAL A 64 13.74 -1.55 13.49
N GLY A 65 13.16 -0.36 13.68
CA GLY A 65 12.37 0.32 12.65
C GLY A 65 13.16 0.66 11.38
N LEU A 66 14.38 1.19 11.51
CA LEU A 66 15.20 1.46 10.33
C LEU A 66 15.55 0.18 9.56
N LYS A 67 15.83 -0.92 10.26
CA LYS A 67 16.09 -2.21 9.59
C LYS A 67 14.85 -2.70 8.86
N ALA A 68 13.70 -2.66 9.52
CA ALA A 68 12.42 -3.11 8.99
C ALA A 68 11.94 -2.29 7.78
N ILE A 69 12.05 -0.95 7.82
CA ILE A 69 11.59 -0.12 6.69
C ILE A 69 12.48 -0.32 5.47
N ARG A 70 13.79 -0.57 5.68
CA ARG A 70 14.71 -0.90 4.59
C ARG A 70 14.39 -2.24 3.94
N GLU A 71 13.94 -3.23 4.71
CA GLU A 71 13.44 -4.50 4.19
C GLU A 71 12.14 -4.30 3.43
N ALA A 72 11.12 -3.71 4.08
CA ALA A 72 9.78 -3.51 3.52
C ALA A 72 9.76 -2.66 2.24
N ARG A 73 10.77 -1.82 2.05
CA ARG A 73 10.91 -0.95 0.87
C ARG A 73 12.11 -1.27 0.00
N ASN A 74 12.91 -2.29 0.33
CA ASN A 74 14.13 -2.66 -0.38
C ASN A 74 15.09 -1.46 -0.59
N TYR A 75 15.40 -0.73 0.47
CA TYR A 75 16.31 0.42 0.40
C TYR A 75 17.78 -0.02 0.36
N THR A 76 18.50 0.46 -0.64
CA THR A 76 19.94 0.24 -0.81
C THR A 76 20.75 1.45 -0.32
N THR A 77 22.00 1.20 0.08
CA THR A 77 22.96 2.26 0.46
C THR A 77 23.14 3.28 -0.66
N GLN A 78 23.19 2.83 -1.92
CA GLN A 78 23.37 3.71 -3.08
C GLN A 78 22.19 4.67 -3.26
N GLU A 79 20.96 4.22 -3.01
CA GLU A 79 19.78 5.07 -3.12
C GLU A 79 19.78 6.19 -2.06
N TYR A 80 20.19 5.89 -0.83
CA TYR A 80 20.38 6.91 0.20
C TYR A 80 21.41 7.96 -0.21
N ILE A 81 22.60 7.53 -0.66
CA ILE A 81 23.67 8.44 -1.11
C ILE A 81 23.20 9.29 -2.30
N ASN A 82 22.53 8.67 -3.29
CA ASN A 82 21.99 9.39 -4.44
C ASN A 82 20.95 10.43 -4.01
N ALA A 83 20.02 10.07 -3.13
CA ALA A 83 19.01 11.00 -2.66
C ALA A 83 19.65 12.18 -1.91
N ILE A 84 20.60 11.91 -1.00
CA ILE A 84 21.33 12.94 -0.23
C ILE A 84 22.05 13.92 -1.15
N ASN A 85 22.80 13.42 -2.13
CA ASN A 85 23.63 14.25 -3.00
C ASN A 85 22.83 15.01 -4.07
N ASN A 86 21.74 14.43 -4.59
CA ASN A 86 21.01 15.00 -5.73
C ASN A 86 19.92 16.00 -5.32
N TYR A 87 19.41 15.96 -4.08
CA TYR A 87 18.25 16.77 -3.66
C TYR A 87 18.55 17.69 -2.45
N PRO A 88 19.64 18.47 -2.45
CA PRO A 88 20.05 19.25 -1.29
C PRO A 88 19.02 20.32 -0.86
N LYS A 89 18.24 20.90 -1.77
CA LYS A 89 17.19 21.88 -1.40
C LYS A 89 16.04 21.20 -0.69
N PHE A 90 15.67 20.00 -1.12
CA PHE A 90 14.65 19.20 -0.44
C PHE A 90 15.10 18.83 0.98
N TRP A 91 16.32 18.30 1.14
CA TRP A 91 16.81 17.94 2.48
C TRP A 91 16.90 19.15 3.42
N ALA A 92 17.31 20.30 2.89
CA ALA A 92 17.31 21.54 3.66
C ALA A 92 15.91 21.95 4.14
N SER A 93 14.87 21.75 3.32
CA SER A 93 13.49 22.12 3.71
C SER A 93 12.94 21.18 4.80
N VAL A 94 13.14 19.87 4.68
CA VAL A 94 12.53 18.89 5.59
C VAL A 94 13.29 18.71 6.91
N ARG A 95 14.55 19.17 7.03
CA ARG A 95 15.35 19.01 8.25
C ARG A 95 14.67 19.55 9.50
N LYS A 96 14.16 20.78 9.44
CA LYS A 96 13.49 21.40 10.58
C LYS A 96 12.21 20.66 10.95
N ASN A 97 11.49 20.10 9.98
CA ASN A 97 10.23 19.41 10.22
C ASN A 97 10.46 18.01 10.80
N THR A 98 11.39 17.25 10.23
CA THR A 98 11.75 15.91 10.75
C THR A 98 12.27 15.96 12.18
N LEU A 99 13.08 16.97 12.55
CA LEU A 99 13.56 17.16 13.92
C LEU A 99 12.45 17.47 14.95
N LYS A 100 11.22 17.75 14.52
CA LYS A 100 10.05 17.91 15.39
C LYS A 100 9.31 16.59 15.67
N ALA A 101 9.73 15.46 15.12
CA ALA A 101 9.00 14.19 15.25
C ALA A 101 8.65 13.83 16.69
N ASP A 102 9.57 14.06 17.63
CA ASP A 102 9.36 13.77 19.05
C ASP A 102 8.27 14.64 19.71
N LEU A 103 7.95 15.80 19.14
CA LEU A 103 6.87 16.67 19.63
C LEU A 103 5.48 16.02 19.45
N PHE A 104 5.34 15.08 18.51
CA PHE A 104 4.09 14.37 18.29
C PHE A 104 3.92 13.15 19.20
N SER A 105 4.97 12.73 19.91
CA SER A 105 4.96 11.49 20.70
C SER A 105 3.83 11.46 21.72
N SER A 106 3.54 12.56 22.41
CA SER A 106 2.44 12.61 23.39
C SER A 106 1.05 12.51 22.75
N GLU A 107 0.82 13.15 21.60
CA GLU A 107 -0.47 13.03 20.88
C GLU A 107 -0.66 11.61 20.32
N LEU A 108 0.43 10.97 19.88
CA LEU A 108 0.41 9.59 19.41
C LEU A 108 0.12 8.58 20.53
N GLU A 109 0.72 8.73 21.71
CA GLU A 109 0.40 7.89 22.87
C GLU A 109 -1.09 8.00 23.22
N VAL A 110 -1.65 9.21 23.23
CA VAL A 110 -3.09 9.42 23.45
C VAL A 110 -3.93 8.74 22.37
N GLY A 111 -3.53 8.82 21.09
CA GLY A 111 -4.22 8.11 20.01
C GLY A 111 -4.20 6.59 20.18
N ILE A 112 -3.08 6.02 20.63
CA ILE A 112 -2.96 4.58 20.91
C ILE A 112 -3.83 4.19 22.11
N GLU A 113 -3.85 5.00 23.17
CA GLU A 113 -4.71 4.78 24.34
C GLU A 113 -6.20 4.82 23.93
N ASN A 114 -6.62 5.81 23.15
CA ASN A 114 -7.99 5.90 22.63
C ASN A 114 -8.36 4.70 21.74
N LEU A 115 -7.43 4.19 20.94
CA LEU A 115 -7.67 2.98 20.15
C LEU A 115 -7.89 1.77 21.07
N GLY A 116 -7.13 1.66 22.16
CA GLY A 116 -7.31 0.61 23.17
C GLY A 116 -8.64 0.71 23.91
N GLU A 117 -9.22 1.91 24.06
CA GLU A 117 -10.58 2.07 24.58
C GLU A 117 -11.66 1.62 23.57
N LEU A 118 -11.43 1.89 22.27
CA LEU A 118 -12.37 1.52 21.19
C LEU A 118 -12.29 0.03 20.82
N TYR A 119 -11.12 -0.58 20.97
CA TYR A 119 -10.81 -1.97 20.65
C TYR A 119 -9.92 -2.57 21.76
N PRO A 120 -10.52 -3.15 22.82
CA PRO A 120 -9.78 -3.66 23.98
C PRO A 120 -8.78 -4.79 23.69
N ASP A 121 -8.94 -5.49 22.56
CA ASP A 121 -8.06 -6.57 22.11
C ASP A 121 -6.81 -6.06 21.34
N ILE A 122 -6.51 -4.75 21.43
CA ILE A 122 -5.35 -4.11 20.81
C ILE A 122 -4.04 -4.85 21.12
N LYS A 123 -3.31 -5.17 20.05
CA LYS A 123 -1.98 -5.78 20.10
C LYS A 123 -0.91 -4.69 20.25
N PRO A 124 0.09 -4.88 21.13
CA PRO A 124 1.18 -3.92 21.26
C PRO A 124 1.96 -3.76 19.95
N ALA A 125 2.10 -2.53 19.49
CA ALA A 125 2.94 -2.15 18.36
C ALA A 125 3.78 -0.92 18.70
N LYS A 126 4.80 -0.65 17.89
CA LYS A 126 5.68 0.50 18.07
C LYS A 126 5.77 1.33 16.80
N ILE A 127 5.84 2.63 16.97
CA ILE A 127 5.98 3.62 15.91
C ILE A 127 7.44 4.06 15.82
N TYR A 128 8.04 3.86 14.65
CA TYR A 128 9.41 4.25 14.37
C TYR A 128 9.45 5.36 13.33
N PHE A 129 9.92 6.53 13.75
CA PHE A 129 10.26 7.61 12.84
C PHE A 129 11.68 7.41 12.32
N THR A 130 11.77 7.08 11.05
CA THR A 130 13.02 6.83 10.32
C THR A 130 13.18 7.86 9.20
N ILE A 131 14.29 7.81 8.47
CA ILE A 131 14.47 8.54 7.22
C ILE A 131 14.82 7.54 6.12
N GLY A 132 14.03 7.55 5.06
CA GLY A 132 14.18 6.69 3.89
C GLY A 132 14.93 7.36 2.75
N ALA A 133 14.75 6.78 1.57
CA ALA A 133 15.20 7.32 0.30
C ALA A 133 13.99 7.67 -0.60
N LEU A 134 13.01 8.39 -0.04
CA LEU A 134 11.86 8.97 -0.77
C LEU A 134 10.91 7.95 -1.41
N ARG A 135 10.62 6.83 -0.73
CA ARG A 135 9.74 5.77 -1.27
C ARG A 135 8.43 5.59 -0.51
N THR A 136 8.37 5.93 0.77
CA THR A 136 7.18 5.70 1.61
C THR A 136 7.09 6.78 2.69
N ASN A 137 5.89 7.27 2.95
CA ASN A 137 5.58 8.14 4.09
C ASN A 137 5.18 7.32 5.33
N GLY A 138 4.50 6.19 5.12
CA GLY A 138 4.13 5.23 6.16
C GLY A 138 4.07 3.82 5.56
N THR A 139 4.26 2.82 6.41
CA THR A 139 4.00 1.40 6.13
C THR A 139 4.03 0.63 7.45
N THR A 140 3.64 -0.63 7.41
CA THR A 140 3.85 -1.56 8.50
C THR A 140 4.71 -2.76 8.10
N LEU A 141 5.32 -3.40 9.09
CA LEU A 141 5.88 -4.75 9.00
C LEU A 141 5.64 -5.43 10.36
N ASP A 142 4.83 -6.48 10.37
CA ASP A 142 4.35 -7.14 11.60
C ASP A 142 3.77 -6.13 12.61
N SER A 143 4.35 -6.03 13.82
CA SER A 143 3.95 -5.10 14.88
C SER A 143 4.70 -3.76 14.85
N LEU A 144 5.29 -3.40 13.71
CA LEU A 144 6.06 -2.18 13.54
C LEU A 144 5.33 -1.23 12.59
N VAL A 145 5.05 -0.02 13.08
CA VAL A 145 4.69 1.14 12.25
C VAL A 145 5.97 1.86 11.86
N LEU A 146 6.16 2.07 10.56
CA LEU A 146 7.41 2.50 9.96
C LEU A 146 7.20 3.76 9.15
N ILE A 147 7.65 4.89 9.68
CA ILE A 147 7.45 6.21 9.08
C ILE A 147 8.72 6.63 8.34
N GLY A 148 8.57 6.91 7.04
CA GLY A 148 9.56 7.63 6.25
C GLY A 148 9.37 9.12 6.46
N SER A 149 10.03 9.65 7.49
CA SER A 149 9.77 10.99 8.02
C SER A 149 10.05 12.10 7.00
N GLU A 150 10.96 11.86 6.06
CA GLU A 150 11.27 12.83 5.01
C GLU A 150 10.08 13.12 4.09
N LEU A 151 9.19 12.15 3.88
CA LEU A 151 7.95 12.34 3.13
C LEU A 151 6.79 12.72 4.06
N ALA A 152 6.64 12.03 5.20
CA ALA A 152 5.53 12.24 6.12
C ALA A 152 5.53 13.63 6.79
N LEU A 153 6.70 14.25 6.96
CA LEU A 153 6.87 15.57 7.55
C LEU A 153 7.28 16.64 6.51
N ALA A 154 7.13 16.35 5.21
CA ALA A 154 7.16 17.37 4.18
C ALA A 154 5.88 18.23 4.22
N ASP A 155 5.94 19.42 3.64
CA ASP A 155 4.83 20.36 3.55
C ASP A 155 4.76 20.98 2.15
N ASN A 156 3.81 21.90 1.93
CA ASN A 156 3.65 22.55 0.64
C ASN A 156 4.85 23.44 0.25
N GLU A 157 5.71 23.81 1.19
CA GLU A 157 6.95 24.56 0.94
C GLU A 157 8.14 23.66 0.54
N SER A 158 8.06 22.35 0.79
CA SER A 158 9.09 21.39 0.37
C SER A 158 9.27 21.41 -1.15
N PRO A 159 10.49 21.71 -1.67
CA PRO A 159 10.71 21.82 -3.10
C PRO A 159 10.80 20.45 -3.77
N THR A 160 10.29 20.36 -5.00
CA THR A 160 10.40 19.16 -5.86
C THR A 160 11.14 19.43 -7.17
N ASN A 161 11.71 20.63 -7.33
CA ASN A 161 12.36 21.05 -8.58
C ASN A 161 13.68 20.31 -8.87
N GLU A 162 14.23 19.58 -7.90
CA GLU A 162 15.41 18.73 -8.07
C GLU A 162 15.04 17.28 -8.38
N PHE A 163 13.77 16.91 -8.24
CA PHE A 163 13.32 15.54 -8.40
C PHE A 163 13.22 15.12 -9.86
N PRO A 164 13.61 13.87 -10.19
CA PRO A 164 13.38 13.28 -11.50
C PRO A 164 11.89 13.04 -11.73
N GLU A 165 11.53 12.82 -13.00
CA GLU A 165 10.14 12.62 -13.43
C GLU A 165 9.42 11.49 -12.67
N ASN A 166 10.12 10.41 -12.31
CA ASN A 166 9.53 9.29 -11.56
C ASN A 166 9.11 9.66 -10.12
N LEU A 167 9.51 10.83 -9.61
CA LEU A 167 9.10 11.39 -8.32
C LEU A 167 8.17 12.61 -8.45
N SER A 168 7.68 12.93 -9.66
CA SER A 168 6.82 14.10 -9.90
C SER A 168 5.51 14.07 -9.09
N HIS A 169 5.01 12.87 -8.78
CA HIS A 169 3.84 12.63 -7.94
C HIS A 169 3.96 13.20 -6.51
N LEU A 170 5.19 13.38 -6.00
CA LEU A 170 5.42 13.92 -4.65
C LEU A 170 4.97 15.38 -4.53
N ARG A 171 4.93 16.16 -5.62
CA ARG A 171 4.42 17.55 -5.56
C ARG A 171 2.98 17.60 -5.09
N SER A 172 2.09 16.83 -5.74
CA SER A 172 0.68 16.76 -5.33
C SER A 172 0.49 16.24 -3.91
N TYR A 173 1.38 15.36 -3.46
CA TYR A 173 1.34 14.88 -2.08
C TYR A 173 1.75 16.00 -1.10
N PHE A 174 2.86 16.70 -1.35
CA PHE A 174 3.32 17.79 -0.50
C PHE A 174 2.33 18.97 -0.44
N ASP A 175 1.63 19.26 -1.54
CA ASP A 175 0.57 20.28 -1.59
C ASP A 175 -0.62 19.96 -0.68
N SER A 176 -0.81 18.68 -0.31
CA SER A 176 -1.81 18.25 0.69
C SER A 176 -1.36 18.44 2.15
N GLU A 177 -0.19 19.05 2.38
CA GLU A 177 0.39 19.37 3.69
C GLU A 177 0.49 18.17 4.65
N PRO A 178 1.20 17.08 4.28
CA PRO A 178 1.20 15.84 5.06
C PRO A 178 1.73 16.02 6.48
N SER A 179 2.66 16.96 6.72
CA SER A 179 3.15 17.27 8.07
C SER A 179 2.07 17.69 9.07
N LYS A 180 0.93 18.22 8.60
CA LYS A 180 -0.19 18.61 9.48
C LYS A 180 -1.01 17.40 9.95
N ASN A 181 -0.87 16.27 9.29
CA ASN A 181 -1.70 15.09 9.44
C ASN A 181 -0.93 13.90 10.02
N ILE A 182 0.24 14.15 10.63
CA ILE A 182 1.16 13.11 11.07
C ILE A 182 0.53 12.18 12.11
N VAL A 183 -0.26 12.72 13.05
CA VAL A 183 -0.95 11.91 14.07
C VAL A 183 -1.95 10.97 13.41
N PHE A 184 -2.78 11.49 12.50
CA PHE A 184 -3.75 10.69 11.75
C PHE A 184 -3.06 9.58 10.94
N LEU A 185 -2.03 9.92 10.17
CA LEU A 185 -1.25 8.95 9.40
C LEU A 185 -0.72 7.83 10.30
N ASN A 186 -0.15 8.16 11.46
CA ASN A 186 0.43 7.16 12.34
C ASN A 186 -0.62 6.24 12.98
N ILE A 187 -1.79 6.77 13.35
CA ILE A 187 -2.88 5.94 13.87
C ILE A 187 -3.47 5.05 12.78
N HIS A 188 -3.61 5.56 11.54
CA HIS A 188 -3.97 4.74 10.37
C HIS A 188 -3.02 3.55 10.20
N GLU A 189 -1.71 3.81 10.16
CA GLU A 189 -0.71 2.75 10.06
C GLU A 189 -0.73 1.82 11.29
N TYR A 190 -0.99 2.35 12.48
CA TYR A 190 -1.12 1.53 13.69
C TYR A 190 -2.29 0.54 13.57
N ILE A 191 -3.42 0.93 12.97
CA ILE A 191 -4.55 0.03 12.75
C ILE A 191 -4.19 -1.13 11.82
N HIS A 192 -3.34 -0.90 10.80
CA HIS A 192 -2.83 -2.00 9.96
C HIS A 192 -2.05 -3.06 10.76
N THR A 193 -1.42 -2.72 11.89
CA THR A 193 -0.76 -3.70 12.77
C THR A 193 -1.75 -4.56 13.57
N GLN A 194 -3.02 -4.15 13.62
CA GLN A 194 -4.09 -4.86 14.34
C GLN A 194 -4.82 -5.85 13.43
N GLN A 195 -4.89 -5.52 12.14
CA GLN A 195 -5.51 -6.32 11.08
C GLN A 195 -4.83 -7.67 10.86
N LYS A 196 -5.57 -8.65 10.34
CA LYS A 196 -5.04 -10.00 10.04
C LYS A 196 -4.05 -10.05 8.87
N THR A 197 -4.11 -9.06 7.98
CA THR A 197 -3.26 -8.94 6.79
C THR A 197 -3.14 -7.47 6.41
N THR A 198 -2.07 -7.13 5.69
CA THR A 198 -1.86 -5.81 5.09
C THR A 198 -2.00 -5.83 3.56
N ILE A 199 -2.37 -7.00 3.01
CA ILE A 199 -2.50 -7.24 1.57
C ILE A 199 -3.86 -7.87 1.29
N GLY A 200 -4.66 -7.22 0.45
CA GLY A 200 -5.87 -7.75 -0.17
C GLY A 200 -5.60 -8.37 -1.54
N TYR A 201 -6.20 -9.53 -1.84
CA TYR A 201 -5.96 -10.27 -3.08
C TYR A 201 -6.73 -9.74 -4.30
N ASN A 202 -7.69 -8.85 -4.10
CA ASN A 202 -8.42 -8.17 -5.15
C ASN A 202 -8.76 -6.74 -4.72
N LEU A 203 -9.37 -5.97 -5.63
CA LEU A 203 -9.71 -4.58 -5.39
C LEU A 203 -10.63 -4.40 -4.17
N LEU A 204 -11.68 -5.18 -4.01
CA LEU A 204 -12.61 -5.07 -2.87
C LEU A 204 -11.90 -5.37 -1.55
N ALA A 205 -11.08 -6.42 -1.50
CA ALA A 205 -10.33 -6.81 -0.31
C ALA A 205 -9.39 -5.68 0.14
N GLN A 206 -8.55 -5.15 -0.78
CA GLN A 206 -7.67 -4.03 -0.44
C GLN A 206 -8.46 -2.77 -0.10
N THR A 207 -9.56 -2.50 -0.79
CA THR A 207 -10.44 -1.35 -0.54
C THR A 207 -11.00 -1.37 0.88
N VAL A 208 -11.55 -2.50 1.33
CA VAL A 208 -12.08 -2.62 2.69
C VAL A 208 -10.95 -2.54 3.71
N LEU A 209 -9.81 -3.19 3.46
CA LEU A 209 -8.63 -3.13 4.33
C LEU A 209 -8.17 -1.68 4.60
N GLU A 210 -7.96 -0.89 3.55
CA GLU A 210 -7.59 0.54 3.67
C GLU A 210 -8.72 1.36 4.29
N GLY A 211 -9.97 1.03 3.94
CA GLY A 211 -11.17 1.68 4.47
C GLY A 211 -11.33 1.53 5.98
N VAL A 212 -11.02 0.34 6.51
CA VAL A 212 -11.03 0.06 7.96
C VAL A 212 -9.97 0.92 8.66
N ALA A 213 -8.74 0.96 8.15
CA ALA A 213 -7.68 1.78 8.74
C ALA A 213 -8.05 3.26 8.76
N GLU A 214 -8.59 3.78 7.66
CA GLU A 214 -9.00 5.19 7.55
C GLU A 214 -10.17 5.53 8.49
N PHE A 215 -11.23 4.69 8.48
CA PHE A 215 -12.45 4.94 9.26
C PHE A 215 -12.20 4.80 10.76
N VAL A 216 -11.50 3.74 11.17
CA VAL A 216 -11.19 3.52 12.59
C VAL A 216 -10.25 4.60 13.10
N ALA A 217 -9.29 5.10 12.31
CA ALA A 217 -8.43 6.22 12.69
C ALA A 217 -9.24 7.50 12.98
N GLU A 218 -10.23 7.81 12.13
CA GLU A 218 -11.15 8.91 12.36
C GLU A 218 -11.91 8.74 13.69
N LYS A 219 -12.38 7.53 14.02
CA LYS A 219 -13.10 7.29 15.29
C LYS A 219 -12.19 7.36 16.50
N THR A 220 -10.99 6.80 16.42
CA THR A 220 -9.97 6.86 17.47
C THR A 220 -9.57 8.29 17.80
N LEU A 221 -9.41 9.12 16.79
CA LEU A 221 -8.93 10.51 16.95
C LEU A 221 -10.07 11.52 17.09
N ASN A 222 -11.31 11.10 16.87
CA ASN A 222 -12.49 11.97 16.81
C ASN A 222 -12.26 13.20 15.90
N THR A 223 -11.63 12.97 14.75
CA THR A 223 -11.32 13.99 13.74
C THR A 223 -11.57 13.41 12.37
N ASN A 224 -12.16 14.22 11.48
CA ASN A 224 -12.38 13.80 10.09
C ASN A 224 -11.05 13.39 9.44
N SER A 225 -11.10 12.37 8.59
CA SER A 225 -9.97 12.02 7.74
C SER A 225 -9.45 13.26 6.99
N PRO A 226 -8.15 13.55 7.04
CA PRO A 226 -7.56 14.67 6.31
C PRO A 226 -7.34 14.38 4.83
N ASN A 227 -7.53 13.12 4.41
CA ASN A 227 -7.28 12.65 3.07
C ASN A 227 -8.31 13.23 2.07
N PRO A 228 -7.89 13.99 1.04
CA PRO A 228 -8.80 14.73 0.16
C PRO A 228 -9.76 13.85 -0.64
N GLN A 229 -9.35 12.62 -0.95
CA GLN A 229 -10.18 11.64 -1.65
C GLN A 229 -11.44 11.26 -0.86
N ILE A 230 -11.43 11.36 0.47
CA ILE A 230 -12.56 11.03 1.35
C ILE A 230 -13.68 12.06 1.20
N GLU A 231 -13.34 13.35 1.19
CA GLU A 231 -14.31 14.43 0.96
C GLU A 231 -14.75 14.51 -0.50
N PHE A 232 -13.82 14.37 -1.44
CA PHE A 232 -14.17 14.28 -2.86
C PHE A 232 -15.17 13.15 -3.13
N GLY A 233 -14.94 12.00 -2.49
CA GLY A 233 -15.78 10.84 -2.62
C GLY A 233 -17.22 11.08 -2.16
N ARG A 234 -17.43 11.75 -1.02
CA ARG A 234 -18.78 12.12 -0.52
C ARG A 234 -19.56 12.91 -1.56
N ASN A 235 -18.91 13.88 -2.18
CA ASN A 235 -19.51 14.75 -3.18
C ASN A 235 -19.74 14.05 -4.53
N ASN A 236 -19.13 12.89 -4.76
CA ASN A 236 -19.16 12.17 -6.05
C ASN A 236 -19.58 10.70 -5.94
N ASN A 237 -20.18 10.30 -4.81
CA ASN A 237 -20.40 8.90 -4.44
C ASN A 237 -21.09 8.08 -5.53
N ALA A 238 -22.16 8.62 -6.14
CA ALA A 238 -22.93 7.90 -7.15
C ALA A 238 -22.08 7.53 -8.39
N LYS A 239 -21.23 8.46 -8.87
CA LYS A 239 -20.36 8.23 -10.03
C LYS A 239 -19.26 7.21 -9.69
N ILE A 240 -18.66 7.37 -8.50
CA ILE A 240 -17.60 6.49 -8.01
C ILE A 240 -18.11 5.07 -7.83
N LYS A 241 -19.21 4.90 -7.10
CA LYS A 241 -19.86 3.61 -6.86
C LYS A 241 -20.19 2.90 -8.17
N ALA A 242 -20.80 3.60 -9.13
CA ALA A 242 -21.17 3.02 -10.42
C ALA A 242 -19.97 2.47 -11.22
N LYS A 243 -18.79 3.09 -11.09
CA LYS A 243 -17.57 2.57 -11.71
C LYS A 243 -16.91 1.46 -10.91
N PHE A 244 -16.86 1.61 -9.60
CA PHE A 244 -16.29 0.61 -8.71
C PHE A 244 -17.01 -0.74 -8.82
N GLU A 245 -18.35 -0.70 -9.02
CA GLU A 245 -19.18 -1.88 -9.26
C GLU A 245 -18.73 -2.76 -10.44
N LEU A 246 -18.04 -2.19 -11.42
CA LEU A 246 -17.55 -2.90 -12.60
C LEU A 246 -16.22 -3.61 -12.35
N GLU A 247 -15.45 -3.20 -11.34
CA GLU A 247 -14.06 -3.61 -11.14
C GLU A 247 -13.78 -4.21 -9.76
N MET A 248 -14.71 -4.18 -8.80
CA MET A 248 -14.42 -4.53 -7.40
C MET A 248 -13.82 -5.94 -7.20
N PHE A 249 -14.07 -6.89 -8.11
CA PHE A 249 -13.47 -8.24 -8.07
C PHE A 249 -12.18 -8.38 -8.89
N SER A 250 -11.66 -7.27 -9.41
CA SER A 250 -10.45 -7.24 -10.23
C SER A 250 -9.20 -7.56 -9.40
N PRO A 251 -8.29 -8.40 -9.93
CA PRO A 251 -6.96 -8.56 -9.34
C PRO A 251 -6.05 -7.34 -9.62
N ASN A 252 -6.45 -6.42 -10.51
CA ASN A 252 -5.74 -5.17 -10.77
C ASN A 252 -6.36 -4.05 -9.93
N ILE A 253 -5.66 -3.64 -8.87
CA ILE A 253 -6.11 -2.58 -7.96
C ILE A 253 -5.68 -1.17 -8.39
N TYR A 254 -4.69 -1.08 -9.29
CA TYR A 254 -3.99 0.17 -9.60
C TYR A 254 -4.81 1.21 -10.37
N ASN A 255 -6.04 0.88 -10.78
CA ASN A 255 -6.99 1.88 -11.28
C ASN A 255 -7.58 2.73 -10.14
N TRP A 256 -7.51 2.24 -8.90
CA TRP A 256 -8.22 2.77 -7.73
C TRP A 256 -7.32 3.08 -6.53
N ILE A 257 -6.16 2.41 -6.43
CA ILE A 257 -5.21 2.52 -5.32
C ILE A 257 -3.81 2.79 -5.88
N TRP A 258 -3.08 3.70 -5.25
CA TRP A 258 -1.73 4.14 -5.64
C TRP A 258 -1.66 4.62 -7.09
N ASN A 259 -2.76 5.22 -7.56
CA ASN A 259 -2.88 5.77 -8.91
C ASN A 259 -2.55 7.28 -8.90
N SER A 260 -2.68 7.92 -10.06
CA SER A 260 -2.52 9.37 -10.18
C SER A 260 -3.86 10.05 -10.42
N SER A 261 -3.91 11.38 -10.32
CA SER A 261 -5.07 12.19 -10.71
C SER A 261 -5.32 12.24 -12.22
N ASP A 262 -4.43 11.68 -13.05
CA ASP A 262 -4.67 11.45 -14.48
C ASP A 262 -5.61 10.26 -14.69
N ASN A 263 -6.88 10.43 -14.32
CA ASN A 263 -7.94 9.44 -14.43
C ASN A 263 -9.31 10.13 -14.65
N GLU A 264 -10.38 9.35 -14.87
CA GLU A 264 -11.72 9.88 -15.20
C GLU A 264 -12.39 10.73 -14.10
N PHE A 265 -11.86 10.71 -12.89
CA PHE A 265 -12.33 11.47 -11.74
C PHE A 265 -11.49 12.71 -11.44
N GLY A 266 -10.24 12.78 -11.92
CA GLY A 266 -9.32 13.84 -11.53
C GLY A 266 -8.86 13.73 -10.06
N MET A 267 -9.10 12.60 -9.40
CA MET A 267 -8.77 12.35 -8.00
C MET A 267 -8.16 10.96 -7.85
N ARG A 268 -7.05 10.88 -7.13
CA ARG A 268 -6.36 9.61 -6.87
C ARG A 268 -6.98 8.86 -5.70
N ASP A 269 -6.62 7.58 -5.56
CA ASP A 269 -6.83 6.77 -4.35
C ASP A 269 -8.30 6.64 -3.90
N LEU A 270 -9.25 6.69 -4.83
CA LEU A 270 -10.68 6.68 -4.52
C LEU A 270 -11.20 5.37 -3.88
N ALA A 271 -10.44 4.29 -3.93
CA ALA A 271 -10.74 3.09 -3.14
C ALA A 271 -10.73 3.38 -1.63
N TYR A 272 -9.88 4.29 -1.13
CA TYR A 272 -9.92 4.69 0.29
C TYR A 272 -11.31 5.23 0.67
N TYR A 273 -11.92 6.04 -0.22
CA TYR A 273 -13.28 6.53 0.02
C TYR A 273 -14.33 5.41 0.00
N VAL A 274 -14.27 4.51 -0.99
CA VAL A 274 -15.23 3.41 -1.09
C VAL A 274 -15.16 2.53 0.16
N GLY A 275 -13.94 2.15 0.57
CA GLY A 275 -13.70 1.37 1.77
C GLY A 275 -14.18 2.08 3.02
N TYR A 276 -13.81 3.36 3.19
CA TYR A 276 -14.27 4.21 4.28
C TYR A 276 -15.81 4.23 4.35
N LYS A 277 -16.48 4.41 3.21
CA LYS A 277 -17.94 4.54 3.14
C LYS A 277 -18.66 3.24 3.49
N ILE A 278 -18.11 2.09 3.08
CA ILE A 278 -18.57 0.75 3.49
C ILE A 278 -18.47 0.62 5.01
N CYS A 279 -17.31 0.96 5.59
CA CYS A 279 -17.10 0.87 7.04
C CYS A 279 -18.03 1.83 7.79
N GLU A 280 -18.18 3.06 7.32
CA GLU A 280 -19.09 4.06 7.90
C GLU A 280 -20.55 3.57 7.89
N ASP A 281 -21.03 3.02 6.78
CA ASP A 281 -22.41 2.51 6.69
C ASP A 281 -22.60 1.28 7.59
N TYR A 282 -21.65 0.34 7.60
CA TYR A 282 -21.67 -0.81 8.50
C TYR A 282 -21.74 -0.35 9.96
N TYR A 283 -20.81 0.51 10.38
CA TYR A 283 -20.77 1.07 11.73
C TYR A 283 -22.08 1.74 12.08
N ASN A 284 -22.64 2.58 11.20
CA ASN A 284 -23.87 3.33 11.47
C ASN A 284 -25.10 2.43 11.64
N ILE A 285 -25.20 1.36 10.85
CA ILE A 285 -26.29 0.37 10.93
C ILE A 285 -26.17 -0.51 12.17
N SER A 286 -24.96 -0.87 12.58
CA SER A 286 -24.73 -1.74 13.73
C SER A 286 -25.25 -1.12 15.04
N THR A 287 -25.96 -1.91 15.84
CA THR A 287 -26.45 -1.47 17.15
C THR A 287 -25.33 -1.45 18.20
N ASP A 288 -24.40 -2.40 18.09
CA ASP A 288 -23.22 -2.50 18.93
C ASP A 288 -22.00 -1.94 18.16
N LYS A 289 -21.52 -0.78 18.61
CA LYS A 289 -20.44 -0.05 17.94
C LYS A 289 -19.06 -0.64 18.24
N GLU A 290 -18.86 -1.14 19.45
CA GLU A 290 -17.60 -1.78 19.86
C GLU A 290 -17.42 -3.08 19.08
N GLN A 291 -18.48 -3.89 19.01
CA GLN A 291 -18.49 -5.10 18.19
C GLN A 291 -18.26 -4.80 16.71
N ALA A 292 -18.86 -3.72 16.17
CA ALA A 292 -18.65 -3.35 14.77
C ALA A 292 -17.18 -3.01 14.46
N ILE A 293 -16.49 -2.29 15.35
CA ILE A 293 -15.06 -1.97 15.17
C ILE A 293 -14.22 -3.24 15.26
N LYS A 294 -14.52 -4.12 16.23
CA LYS A 294 -13.85 -5.41 16.36
C LYS A 294 -13.97 -6.25 15.09
N GLU A 295 -15.17 -6.38 14.55
CA GLU A 295 -15.44 -7.13 13.31
C GLU A 295 -14.69 -6.54 12.12
N MET A 296 -14.62 -5.21 12.00
CA MET A 296 -13.85 -4.54 10.96
C MET A 296 -12.36 -4.87 11.02
N ILE A 297 -11.75 -4.78 12.21
CA ILE A 297 -10.32 -5.01 12.43
C ILE A 297 -9.96 -6.50 12.26
N GLU A 298 -10.83 -7.40 12.73
CA GLU A 298 -10.59 -8.84 12.73
C GLU A 298 -11.09 -9.56 11.47
N LEU A 299 -11.68 -8.85 10.51
CA LEU A 299 -12.13 -9.42 9.24
C LEU A 299 -10.96 -10.09 8.50
N ASP A 300 -11.16 -11.33 8.03
CA ASP A 300 -10.26 -11.89 7.03
C ASP A 300 -10.64 -11.37 5.65
N TYR A 301 -10.03 -10.23 5.25
CA TYR A 301 -10.31 -9.58 3.97
C TYR A 301 -10.06 -10.48 2.75
N ASN A 302 -9.29 -11.57 2.91
CA ASN A 302 -8.99 -12.51 1.84
C ASN A 302 -9.88 -13.76 1.88
N ASN A 303 -10.71 -13.94 2.91
CA ASN A 303 -11.83 -14.86 2.87
C ASN A 303 -13.00 -14.18 2.13
N GLU A 304 -13.19 -14.56 0.87
CA GLU A 304 -14.19 -13.94 0.00
C GLU A 304 -15.62 -13.99 0.57
N ASN A 305 -16.00 -15.08 1.24
CA ASN A 305 -17.35 -15.20 1.81
C ASN A 305 -17.55 -14.23 2.97
N GLU A 306 -16.58 -14.13 3.88
CA GLU A 306 -16.62 -13.18 5.01
C GLU A 306 -16.62 -11.73 4.50
N LEU A 307 -15.78 -11.43 3.51
CA LEU A 307 -15.72 -10.10 2.89
C LEU A 307 -17.05 -9.72 2.23
N ILE A 308 -17.64 -10.62 1.44
CA ILE A 308 -18.94 -10.38 0.81
C ILE A 308 -20.02 -10.13 1.86
N GLU A 309 -20.08 -10.98 2.88
CA GLU A 309 -21.07 -10.85 3.95
C GLU A 309 -20.94 -9.51 4.67
N PHE A 310 -19.73 -9.12 5.08
CA PHE A 310 -19.46 -7.82 5.71
C PHE A 310 -19.91 -6.64 4.84
N VAL A 311 -19.53 -6.64 3.55
CA VAL A 311 -19.87 -5.54 2.64
C VAL A 311 -21.37 -5.49 2.37
N GLU A 312 -22.05 -6.63 2.25
CA GLU A 312 -23.52 -6.65 2.08
C GLU A 312 -24.25 -6.14 3.33
N GLN A 313 -23.75 -6.43 4.53
CA GLN A 313 -24.30 -5.90 5.78
C GLN A 313 -24.18 -4.37 5.89
N SER A 314 -23.16 -3.76 5.27
CA SER A 314 -23.06 -2.30 5.16
C SER A 314 -24.18 -1.68 4.32
N ARG A 315 -24.84 -2.46 3.45
CA ARG A 315 -25.84 -1.98 2.48
C ARG A 315 -25.32 -0.89 1.54
N TYR A 316 -23.99 -0.77 1.41
CA TYR A 316 -23.40 0.24 0.53
C TYR A 316 -23.74 -0.03 -0.95
N PHE A 317 -23.81 -1.29 -1.39
CA PHE A 317 -24.22 -1.68 -2.75
C PHE A 317 -25.69 -2.09 -2.84
N ASN A 318 -26.30 -1.88 -4.02
CA ASN A 318 -27.74 -2.07 -4.20
C ASN A 318 -28.13 -3.51 -4.54
N ASN A 319 -27.18 -4.33 -4.99
CA ASN A 319 -27.39 -5.72 -5.38
C ASN A 319 -26.45 -6.64 -4.59
N PRO A 320 -26.78 -7.94 -4.47
CA PRO A 320 -25.86 -8.92 -3.90
C PRO A 320 -24.53 -8.91 -4.65
N LEU A 321 -23.42 -8.98 -3.92
CA LEU A 321 -22.06 -8.82 -4.44
C LEU A 321 -21.69 -9.88 -5.48
N ASN A 322 -22.23 -11.09 -5.32
CA ASN A 322 -22.09 -12.17 -6.30
C ASN A 322 -22.64 -11.80 -7.69
N THR A 323 -23.61 -10.90 -7.78
CA THR A 323 -24.11 -10.39 -9.07
C THR A 323 -23.02 -9.61 -9.79
N TYR A 324 -22.34 -8.69 -9.09
CA TYR A 324 -21.24 -7.92 -9.65
C TYR A 324 -20.04 -8.82 -10.01
N LYS A 325 -19.74 -9.81 -9.17
CA LYS A 325 -18.70 -10.80 -9.45
C LYS A 325 -18.96 -11.57 -10.74
N GLU A 326 -20.18 -12.07 -10.94
CA GLU A 326 -20.53 -12.78 -12.17
C GLU A 326 -20.42 -11.90 -13.42
N ILE A 327 -20.86 -10.64 -13.32
CA ILE A 327 -20.75 -9.67 -14.41
C ILE A 327 -19.27 -9.41 -14.74
N PHE A 328 -18.45 -9.18 -13.72
CA PHE A 328 -17.02 -8.99 -13.86
C PHE A 328 -16.36 -10.20 -14.55
N GLU A 329 -16.56 -11.42 -14.06
CA GLU A 329 -15.96 -12.63 -14.64
C GLU A 329 -16.40 -12.89 -16.09
N LYS A 330 -17.66 -12.56 -16.45
CA LYS A 330 -18.15 -12.64 -17.83
C LYS A 330 -17.49 -11.60 -18.75
N SER A 331 -17.11 -10.44 -18.21
CA SER A 331 -16.48 -9.35 -18.97
C SER A 331 -15.01 -9.57 -19.31
N ARG A 332 -14.31 -10.45 -18.56
CA ARG A 332 -12.86 -10.62 -18.69
C ARG A 332 -12.44 -11.19 -20.05
N PRO A 333 -11.35 -10.69 -20.65
CA PRO A 333 -10.79 -11.29 -21.85
C PRO A 333 -10.25 -12.68 -21.55
N LYS A 334 -10.23 -13.54 -22.57
CA LYS A 334 -9.78 -14.93 -22.50
C LYS A 334 -8.80 -15.22 -23.63
N VAL A 335 -7.88 -16.17 -23.39
CA VAL A 335 -7.14 -16.80 -24.48
C VAL A 335 -8.08 -17.80 -25.17
N GLU A 336 -8.31 -17.59 -26.46
CA GLU A 336 -9.15 -18.47 -27.28
C GLU A 336 -8.33 -19.63 -27.85
N SER A 337 -7.10 -19.34 -28.27
CA SER A 337 -6.18 -20.34 -28.82
C SER A 337 -4.73 -19.88 -28.73
N VAL A 338 -3.83 -20.84 -28.87
CA VAL A 338 -2.41 -20.60 -29.16
C VAL A 338 -2.16 -21.21 -30.52
N ASP A 339 -1.68 -20.43 -31.47
CA ASP A 339 -1.32 -20.95 -32.79
C ASP A 339 -0.17 -21.95 -32.66
N THR A 340 0.07 -22.73 -33.72
CA THR A 340 1.16 -23.72 -33.83
C THR A 340 1.10 -24.92 -32.87
N ILE A 341 0.36 -24.85 -31.76
CA ILE A 341 0.18 -25.96 -30.83
C ILE A 341 -1.28 -26.15 -30.43
N LYS A 342 -1.70 -27.41 -30.25
CA LYS A 342 -2.89 -27.70 -29.47
C LYS A 342 -2.49 -27.72 -28.01
N ASN A 343 -3.04 -26.81 -27.20
CA ASN A 343 -2.72 -26.78 -25.76
C ASN A 343 -2.99 -28.16 -25.12
N LYS A 344 -2.10 -28.58 -24.23
CA LYS A 344 -2.01 -29.91 -23.58
C LYS A 344 -1.70 -31.08 -24.51
N SER A 345 -1.23 -30.84 -25.73
CA SER A 345 -0.76 -31.91 -26.61
C SER A 345 0.54 -32.53 -26.08
N THR A 346 0.69 -33.84 -26.26
CA THR A 346 1.89 -34.61 -25.87
C THR A 346 2.76 -35.02 -27.07
N ASN A 347 2.48 -34.47 -28.26
CA ASN A 347 3.16 -34.84 -29.50
C ASN A 347 3.50 -33.59 -30.32
N VAL A 348 4.03 -32.55 -29.66
CA VAL A 348 4.39 -31.29 -30.29
C VAL A 348 5.76 -31.40 -30.96
N GLN A 349 5.86 -30.95 -32.21
CA GLN A 349 7.13 -30.92 -32.94
C GLN A 349 8.08 -29.88 -32.33
N THR A 350 9.38 -30.16 -32.32
CA THR A 350 10.39 -29.26 -31.74
C THR A 350 10.80 -28.11 -32.65
N ASN A 351 10.36 -28.10 -33.91
CA ASN A 351 10.68 -27.05 -34.89
C ASN A 351 9.81 -25.78 -34.76
N ILE A 352 9.08 -25.64 -33.64
CA ILE A 352 8.28 -24.46 -33.34
C ILE A 352 9.17 -23.43 -32.65
N ASN A 353 9.25 -22.24 -33.22
CA ASN A 353 10.09 -21.15 -32.71
C ASN A 353 9.32 -19.84 -32.45
N VAL A 354 8.01 -19.83 -32.71
CA VAL A 354 7.11 -18.71 -32.45
C VAL A 354 5.81 -19.27 -31.92
N LEU A 355 5.27 -18.64 -30.88
CA LEU A 355 3.90 -18.85 -30.42
C LEU A 355 3.10 -17.57 -30.64
N THR A 356 1.85 -17.72 -31.09
CA THR A 356 0.88 -16.62 -31.18
C THR A 356 -0.30 -16.95 -30.30
N ILE A 357 -0.65 -16.07 -29.37
CA ILE A 357 -1.82 -16.20 -28.51
C ILE A 357 -2.94 -15.35 -29.12
N ASN A 358 -4.13 -15.93 -29.30
CA ASN A 358 -5.33 -15.23 -29.73
C ASN A 358 -6.25 -14.95 -28.55
N PHE A 359 -6.77 -13.72 -28.47
CA PHE A 359 -7.61 -13.23 -27.39
C PHE A 359 -9.05 -13.01 -27.86
N SER A 360 -10.01 -13.23 -26.97
CA SER A 360 -11.43 -13.01 -27.24
C SER A 360 -11.82 -11.53 -27.43
N GLN A 361 -10.94 -10.62 -27.03
CA GLN A 361 -11.16 -9.19 -27.08
C GLN A 361 -9.89 -8.46 -27.55
N LYS A 362 -10.05 -7.19 -27.91
CA LYS A 362 -8.92 -6.31 -28.19
C LYS A 362 -8.17 -6.00 -26.89
N MET A 363 -6.87 -6.27 -26.87
CA MET A 363 -5.99 -6.07 -25.72
C MET A 363 -5.32 -4.69 -25.74
N ASP A 364 -4.96 -4.19 -24.57
CA ASP A 364 -4.08 -3.03 -24.44
C ASP A 364 -2.63 -3.44 -24.71
N MET A 365 -2.10 -2.96 -25.82
CA MET A 365 -0.79 -3.35 -26.35
C MET A 365 0.40 -2.87 -25.50
N ARG A 366 0.17 -2.03 -24.49
CA ARG A 366 1.19 -1.56 -23.54
C ARG A 366 1.54 -2.63 -22.51
N PHE A 367 0.60 -3.52 -22.18
CA PHE A 367 0.72 -4.43 -21.06
C PHE A 367 0.89 -5.88 -21.51
N ARG A 368 1.80 -6.58 -20.84
CA ARG A 368 2.20 -7.96 -21.10
C ARG A 368 2.58 -8.60 -19.77
N ASN A 369 2.21 -9.86 -19.56
CA ASN A 369 2.56 -10.57 -18.33
C ASN A 369 2.63 -12.08 -18.56
N PHE A 370 3.81 -12.64 -18.32
CA PHE A 370 4.03 -14.08 -18.32
C PHE A 370 4.54 -14.50 -16.95
N GLN A 371 4.12 -15.68 -16.51
CA GLN A 371 4.47 -16.24 -15.21
C GLN A 371 4.91 -17.70 -15.37
N LEU A 372 5.66 -18.22 -14.39
CA LEU A 372 6.03 -19.63 -14.35
C LEU A 372 4.76 -20.51 -14.27
N GLY A 373 4.80 -21.65 -14.95
CA GLY A 373 3.81 -22.69 -14.77
C GLY A 373 4.01 -23.47 -13.47
N PRO A 374 3.04 -24.32 -13.09
CA PRO A 374 3.13 -25.14 -11.87
C PRO A 374 4.37 -26.05 -11.77
N LEU A 375 4.99 -26.41 -12.90
CA LEU A 375 6.22 -27.23 -12.93
C LEU A 375 7.52 -26.42 -12.74
N GLY A 376 7.42 -25.10 -12.54
CA GLY A 376 8.57 -24.25 -12.25
C GLY A 376 9.47 -23.99 -13.47
N GLU A 377 10.68 -23.50 -13.19
CA GLU A 377 11.60 -22.97 -14.21
C GLU A 377 12.13 -24.03 -15.19
N GLU A 378 12.31 -25.27 -14.75
CA GLU A 378 12.84 -26.36 -15.59
C GLU A 378 11.94 -26.72 -16.78
N SER A 379 10.64 -26.46 -16.63
CA SER A 379 9.64 -26.66 -17.68
C SER A 379 9.25 -25.35 -18.39
N LEU A 380 9.96 -24.24 -18.16
CA LEU A 380 9.57 -22.93 -18.70
C LEU A 380 9.69 -22.89 -20.22
N ILE A 381 8.63 -22.41 -20.90
CA ILE A 381 8.74 -21.92 -22.28
C ILE A 381 9.50 -20.59 -22.23
N ARG A 382 10.80 -20.61 -22.55
CA ARG A 382 11.63 -19.40 -22.53
C ARG A 382 11.33 -18.52 -23.73
N ILE A 383 10.94 -17.27 -23.44
CA ILE A 383 10.65 -16.26 -24.47
C ILE A 383 11.97 -15.66 -24.95
N LYS A 384 12.25 -15.81 -26.24
CA LYS A 384 13.46 -15.31 -26.89
C LYS A 384 13.33 -13.85 -27.31
N ASP A 385 12.22 -13.50 -27.93
CA ASP A 385 11.95 -12.13 -28.38
C ASP A 385 10.45 -11.83 -28.45
N PHE A 386 10.12 -10.54 -28.39
CA PHE A 386 8.76 -10.06 -28.55
C PHE A 386 8.51 -9.65 -30.00
N LYS A 387 7.60 -10.35 -30.70
CA LYS A 387 7.30 -10.05 -32.12
C LYS A 387 6.26 -8.94 -32.28
N GLY A 388 5.41 -8.72 -31.28
CA GLY A 388 4.39 -7.67 -31.31
C GLY A 388 2.97 -8.18 -31.16
N PHE A 389 2.05 -7.24 -30.98
CA PHE A 389 0.62 -7.49 -31.11
C PHE A 389 0.19 -7.35 -32.58
N SER A 390 -0.87 -8.06 -32.97
CA SER A 390 -1.57 -7.81 -34.23
C SER A 390 -2.11 -6.38 -34.28
N LYS A 391 -2.35 -5.87 -35.49
CA LYS A 391 -2.87 -4.50 -35.70
C LYS A 391 -4.24 -4.27 -35.04
N ASP A 392 -5.07 -5.30 -34.98
CA ASP A 392 -6.38 -5.25 -34.30
C ASP A 392 -6.29 -5.47 -32.78
N GLY A 393 -5.11 -5.81 -32.27
CA GLY A 393 -4.84 -6.06 -30.84
C GLY A 393 -5.45 -7.36 -30.31
N LYS A 394 -5.90 -8.27 -31.18
CA LYS A 394 -6.54 -9.54 -30.79
C LYS A 394 -5.57 -10.72 -30.74
N SER A 395 -4.32 -10.55 -31.13
CA SER A 395 -3.30 -11.57 -30.91
C SER A 395 -1.94 -10.98 -30.58
N VAL A 396 -1.09 -11.80 -29.96
CA VAL A 396 0.29 -11.44 -29.63
C VAL A 396 1.22 -12.58 -29.96
N SER A 397 2.34 -12.25 -30.61
CA SER A 397 3.35 -13.24 -31.02
C SER A 397 4.67 -13.01 -30.29
N PHE A 398 5.34 -14.11 -29.94
CA PHE A 398 6.66 -14.10 -29.32
C PHE A 398 7.49 -15.27 -29.82
N GLY A 399 8.78 -15.02 -30.05
CA GLY A 399 9.75 -16.08 -30.32
C GLY A 399 10.00 -16.89 -29.05
N ILE A 400 10.18 -18.20 -29.19
CA ILE A 400 10.59 -19.10 -28.11
C ILE A 400 11.97 -19.70 -28.39
N GLU A 401 12.66 -20.10 -27.34
CA GLU A 401 13.91 -20.86 -27.45
C GLU A 401 13.67 -22.26 -28.03
N ASP A 402 14.75 -22.89 -28.49
CA ASP A 402 14.69 -24.23 -29.10
C ASP A 402 14.15 -25.26 -28.09
N LEU A 403 13.29 -26.14 -28.59
CA LEU A 403 12.64 -27.16 -27.77
C LEU A 403 13.43 -28.47 -27.78
N GLU A 404 13.60 -29.05 -26.60
CA GLU A 404 14.17 -30.38 -26.41
C GLU A 404 13.12 -31.45 -26.74
N LEU A 405 13.57 -32.66 -27.11
CA LEU A 405 12.69 -33.81 -27.31
C LEU A 405 12.25 -34.40 -25.97
N SER A 406 11.07 -35.04 -25.94
CA SER A 406 10.53 -35.69 -24.73
C SER A 406 10.50 -34.80 -23.48
N LYS A 407 10.26 -33.49 -23.65
CA LYS A 407 10.21 -32.53 -22.55
C LYS A 407 8.83 -31.87 -22.47
N LYS A 408 8.36 -31.69 -21.23
CA LYS A 408 7.15 -30.94 -20.93
C LYS A 408 7.48 -29.46 -20.71
N TYR A 409 6.68 -28.61 -21.33
CA TYR A 409 6.83 -27.16 -21.35
C TYR A 409 5.57 -26.48 -20.82
N GLN A 410 5.75 -25.37 -20.10
CA GLN A 410 4.70 -24.57 -19.49
C GLN A 410 5.03 -23.08 -19.47
N ILE A 411 4.01 -22.24 -19.63
CA ILE A 411 4.04 -20.81 -19.28
C ILE A 411 2.61 -20.33 -19.01
N VAL A 412 2.43 -19.45 -18.03
CA VAL A 412 1.13 -18.83 -17.76
C VAL A 412 1.08 -17.48 -18.44
N VAL A 413 0.03 -17.27 -19.25
CA VAL A 413 -0.37 -15.94 -19.73
C VAL A 413 -1.18 -15.30 -18.61
N GLY A 414 -0.56 -14.35 -17.90
CA GLY A 414 -1.08 -13.85 -16.63
C GLY A 414 -2.02 -12.65 -16.75
N SER A 415 -2.63 -12.30 -15.62
CA SER A 415 -3.62 -11.21 -15.48
C SER A 415 -3.05 -9.80 -15.69
N GLY A 416 -1.73 -9.65 -15.84
CA GLY A 416 -1.17 -8.36 -16.27
C GLY A 416 -1.47 -8.03 -17.74
N PHE A 417 -1.88 -9.01 -18.55
CA PHE A 417 -2.58 -8.71 -19.81
C PHE A 417 -3.99 -8.21 -19.50
N ARG A 418 -4.42 -7.14 -20.18
CA ARG A 418 -5.74 -6.52 -20.00
C ARG A 418 -6.31 -5.98 -21.29
N ASN A 419 -7.64 -5.89 -21.36
CA ASN A 419 -8.32 -5.25 -22.50
C ASN A 419 -8.13 -3.72 -22.47
N ILE A 420 -8.68 -3.03 -23.47
CA ILE A 420 -8.59 -1.57 -23.59
C ILE A 420 -9.31 -0.81 -22.45
N ASP A 421 -10.23 -1.47 -21.75
CA ASP A 421 -10.95 -0.94 -20.59
C ASP A 421 -10.22 -1.26 -19.27
N GLY A 422 -9.03 -1.87 -19.34
CA GLY A 422 -8.22 -2.21 -18.18
C GLY A 422 -8.61 -3.51 -17.47
N ILE A 423 -9.58 -4.26 -17.99
CA ILE A 423 -10.08 -5.51 -17.40
C ILE A 423 -9.04 -6.63 -17.57
N PRO A 424 -8.56 -7.26 -16.47
CA PRO A 424 -7.55 -8.31 -16.52
C PRO A 424 -7.99 -9.61 -17.21
N LEU A 425 -7.08 -10.18 -18.01
CA LEU A 425 -7.22 -11.50 -18.61
C LEU A 425 -7.49 -12.58 -17.55
N ILE A 426 -8.32 -13.56 -17.89
CA ILE A 426 -8.39 -14.83 -17.15
C ILE A 426 -7.08 -15.58 -17.40
N PRO A 427 -6.24 -15.84 -16.38
CA PRO A 427 -4.95 -16.50 -16.58
C PRO A 427 -5.09 -17.81 -17.33
N TYR A 428 -4.19 -18.04 -18.28
CA TYR A 428 -4.23 -19.21 -19.16
C TYR A 428 -2.90 -19.94 -19.13
N LEU A 429 -2.90 -21.21 -18.71
CA LEU A 429 -1.73 -22.08 -18.76
C LEU A 429 -1.59 -22.63 -20.18
N ILE A 430 -0.51 -22.24 -20.85
CA ILE A 430 -0.02 -22.94 -22.03
C ILE A 430 0.85 -24.07 -21.52
N GLU A 431 0.50 -25.31 -21.84
CA GLU A 431 1.32 -26.48 -21.56
C GLU A 431 1.33 -27.44 -22.75
N PHE A 432 2.46 -28.08 -23.01
CA PHE A 432 2.56 -29.15 -24.01
C PHE A 432 3.79 -30.01 -23.73
N GLU A 433 3.86 -31.17 -24.38
CA GLU A 433 5.02 -32.05 -24.37
C GLU A 433 5.43 -32.36 -25.81
N THR A 434 6.75 -32.33 -26.02
CA THR A 434 7.35 -32.53 -27.33
C THR A 434 7.48 -34.01 -27.66
N ILE A 435 7.46 -34.34 -28.96
CA ILE A 435 7.55 -35.72 -29.45
C ILE A 435 8.70 -36.52 -28.83
N GLU A 436 8.47 -37.83 -28.65
CA GLU A 436 9.52 -38.81 -28.46
C GLU A 436 10.24 -39.09 -29.79
N LYS A 437 11.50 -39.55 -29.71
CA LYS A 437 12.36 -39.80 -30.89
C LYS A 437 11.81 -40.84 -31.85
#